data_AF-A0AA39RDR3-F1
#
_entry.id   AF-A0AA39RDR3-F1
#
_cell.length_a   1.000
_cell.length_b   1.000
_cell.length_c   1.000
_cell.angle_alpha   90.00
_cell.angle_beta   90.00
_cell.angle_gamma   90.00
#
_symmetry.space_group_name_H-M   'P 1'
#
loop_
_entity.id
_entity.type
_entity.pdbx_description
1 polymer ?
#
loop_
_entity_poly.entity_id
_entity_poly.type
_entity_poly.pdbx_seq_one_letter_code
_entity_poly.pdbx_strand_id
1 'polypeptide(L)'
;MEIYSMYGVGVPTERAYVYKLNTYSECHIPFQIDASADGGSEESCLKGGVFSVNGDETVPVLSAGFMCAKGWRGKTRFNPSGIHTYIREYDHAPPANLLEGRGTQSGAHVDIMGNFALIEDVIRVAAGATGEDLEGDRVYSDIFKWSERIDLQL
;
A
#
# COMPACT_ATOMS: atom_id res chain seq x y z
N MET A 1 -22.59 -2.26 10.79
CA MET A 1 -21.13 -2.38 10.96
C MET A 1 -20.55 -2.51 9.57
N GLU A 2 -19.49 -1.77 9.29
CA GLU A 2 -18.81 -1.71 8.00
C GLU A 2 -17.29 -1.78 8.28
N ILE A 3 -16.53 -2.29 7.33
CA ILE A 3 -15.06 -2.35 7.41
C ILE A 3 -14.48 -1.42 6.35
N TYR A 4 -13.63 -0.49 6.77
CA TYR A 4 -12.93 0.43 5.88
C TYR A 4 -11.44 0.07 5.86
N SER A 5 -10.91 -0.22 4.68
CA SER A 5 -9.49 -0.40 4.44
C SER A 5 -8.95 0.89 3.84
N MET A 6 -8.28 1.68 4.67
CA MET A 6 -7.75 3.00 4.34
C MET A 6 -6.22 2.95 4.27
N TYR A 7 -5.63 3.17 3.09
CA TYR A 7 -4.17 3.07 2.92
C TYR A 7 -3.65 3.92 1.75
N GLY A 8 -2.36 4.24 1.82
CA GLY A 8 -1.68 5.05 0.82
C GLY A 8 -1.26 4.23 -0.40
N VAL A 9 -1.25 4.89 -1.55
CA VAL A 9 -0.78 4.31 -2.83
C VAL A 9 0.04 5.35 -3.60
N GLY A 10 0.71 4.92 -4.67
CA GLY A 10 1.49 5.79 -5.53
C GLY A 10 2.94 6.00 -5.07
N VAL A 11 3.36 5.37 -3.97
CA VAL A 11 4.73 5.45 -3.46
C VAL A 11 5.49 4.15 -3.77
N PRO A 12 6.73 4.22 -4.27
CA PRO A 12 7.58 3.04 -4.41
C PRO A 12 7.82 2.36 -3.07
N THR A 13 7.43 1.09 -2.95
CA THR A 13 7.56 0.27 -1.75
C THR A 13 8.39 -0.97 -2.02
N GLU A 14 9.32 -1.29 -1.12
CA GLU A 14 10.20 -2.45 -1.25
C GLU A 14 9.41 -3.78 -1.26
N ARG A 15 9.79 -4.70 -2.16
CA ARG A 15 9.16 -6.01 -2.33
C ARG A 15 10.15 -7.17 -2.28
N ALA A 16 11.34 -6.98 -2.83
CA ALA A 16 12.36 -8.02 -2.89
C ALA A 16 13.75 -7.39 -2.97
N TYR A 17 14.77 -8.17 -2.63
CA TYR A 17 16.15 -7.72 -2.62
C TYR A 17 17.04 -8.71 -3.39
N VAL A 18 18.04 -8.17 -4.09
CA VAL A 18 19.12 -8.94 -4.71
C VAL A 18 20.25 -9.03 -3.70
N TYR A 19 20.60 -10.24 -3.29
CA TYR A 19 21.69 -10.48 -2.35
C TYR A 19 22.93 -11.00 -3.07
N LYS A 20 24.10 -10.59 -2.57
CA LYS A 20 25.40 -11.19 -2.91
C LYS A 20 26.08 -11.75 -1.68
N LEU A 21 26.96 -12.74 -1.90
CA LEU A 21 27.79 -13.29 -0.85
C LEU A 21 28.81 -12.23 -0.38
N ASN A 22 28.93 -12.06 0.94
CA ASN A 22 30.00 -11.27 1.56
C ASN A 22 31.00 -12.22 2.22
N THR A 23 32.15 -12.40 1.58
CA THR A 23 33.22 -13.29 2.08
C THR A 23 34.00 -12.72 3.27
N TYR A 24 33.76 -11.46 3.64
CA TYR A 24 34.46 -10.74 4.70
C TYR A 24 33.56 -10.45 5.91
N SER A 25 32.40 -11.10 6.02
CA SER A 25 31.52 -10.89 7.17
C SER A 25 32.11 -11.53 8.42
N GLU A 26 32.61 -10.70 9.35
CA GLU A 26 32.98 -11.15 10.70
C GLU A 26 31.77 -11.63 11.52
N CYS A 27 30.54 -11.30 11.07
CA CYS A 27 29.27 -11.78 11.63
C CYS A 27 28.63 -12.91 10.80
N HIS A 28 27.80 -13.73 11.46
CA HIS A 28 27.19 -14.97 10.97
C HIS A 28 26.24 -14.88 9.75
N ILE A 29 26.09 -13.71 9.12
CA ILE A 29 25.20 -13.53 7.96
C ILE A 29 26.07 -13.30 6.71
N PRO A 30 26.25 -14.31 5.85
CA PRO A 30 27.17 -14.23 4.71
C PRO A 30 26.57 -13.49 3.51
N PHE A 31 25.45 -12.78 3.66
CA PHE A 31 24.74 -12.10 2.59
C PHE A 31 24.63 -10.61 2.86
N GLN A 32 24.79 -9.81 1.81
CA GLN A 32 24.52 -8.37 1.81
C GLN A 32 23.74 -8.01 0.56
N ILE A 33 22.96 -6.92 0.62
CA ILE A 33 22.28 -6.41 -0.56
C ILE A 33 23.32 -6.03 -1.61
N ASP A 34 23.13 -6.49 -2.84
CA ASP A 34 23.97 -6.11 -3.95
C ASP A 34 23.57 -4.74 -4.50
N ALA A 35 24.13 -3.69 -3.91
CA ALA A 35 23.91 -2.32 -4.35
C ALA A 35 24.36 -2.03 -5.80
N SER A 36 25.08 -2.95 -6.45
CA SER A 36 25.46 -2.83 -7.87
C SER A 36 24.41 -3.39 -8.83
N ALA A 37 23.40 -4.11 -8.31
CA ALA A 37 22.30 -4.63 -9.13
C ALA A 37 21.31 -3.49 -9.43
N ASP A 38 21.29 -3.06 -10.68
CA ASP A 38 20.38 -2.02 -11.18
C ASP A 38 19.74 -2.51 -12.48
N GLY A 39 18.47 -2.18 -12.71
CA GLY A 39 17.79 -2.58 -13.95
C GLY A 39 18.10 -1.69 -15.16
N GLY A 40 19.00 -0.72 -15.03
CA GLY A 40 19.63 -0.03 -16.16
C GLY A 40 18.75 0.99 -16.89
N SER A 41 17.58 1.31 -16.35
CA SER A 41 16.67 2.34 -16.85
C SER A 41 16.02 3.10 -15.70
N GLU A 42 15.66 4.37 -15.90
CA GLU A 42 15.03 5.18 -14.84
C GLU A 42 13.66 4.61 -14.40
N GLU A 43 12.97 3.93 -15.31
CA GLU A 43 11.68 3.24 -15.10
C GLU A 43 11.82 1.84 -14.51
N SER A 44 13.05 1.35 -14.31
CA SER A 44 13.30 0.06 -13.68
C SER A 44 12.74 0.03 -12.26
N CYS A 45 12.03 -1.05 -11.93
CA CYS A 45 11.62 -1.35 -10.57
C CYS A 45 12.77 -1.85 -9.68
N LEU A 46 13.94 -2.17 -10.26
CA LEU A 46 15.17 -2.55 -9.55
C LEU A 46 16.14 -1.38 -9.50
N LYS A 47 16.45 -0.89 -8.29
CA LYS A 47 17.46 0.14 -8.04
C LYS A 47 18.30 -0.25 -6.83
N GLY A 48 19.62 -0.25 -6.98
CA GLY A 48 20.55 -0.53 -5.88
C GLY A 48 20.29 -1.86 -5.14
N GLY A 49 19.88 -2.90 -5.87
CA GLY A 49 19.56 -4.21 -5.32
C GLY A 49 18.18 -4.33 -4.66
N VAL A 50 17.33 -3.30 -4.74
CA VAL A 50 15.97 -3.30 -4.19
C VAL A 50 14.94 -3.29 -5.32
N PHE A 51 14.02 -4.25 -5.31
CA PHE A 51 12.83 -4.23 -6.15
C PHE A 51 11.71 -3.50 -5.45
N SER A 52 11.14 -2.49 -6.11
CA SER A 52 9.99 -1.74 -5.62
C SER A 52 8.71 -2.05 -6.40
N VAL A 53 7.56 -1.89 -5.75
CA VAL A 53 6.21 -1.96 -6.31
C VAL A 53 5.36 -0.82 -5.75
N ASN A 54 4.13 -0.66 -6.24
CA ASN A 54 3.19 0.30 -5.68
C ASN A 54 2.84 -0.04 -4.21
N GLY A 55 2.88 0.97 -3.34
CA GLY A 55 2.48 0.91 -1.93
C GLY A 55 2.58 2.28 -1.27
N ASP A 56 2.85 2.27 0.04
CA ASP A 56 2.98 3.45 0.88
C ASP A 56 4.42 3.68 1.39
N GLU A 57 5.45 3.32 0.63
CA GLU A 57 6.88 3.24 1.05
C GLU A 57 7.22 2.01 1.89
N THR A 58 6.30 1.51 2.73
CA THR A 58 6.58 0.39 3.66
C THR A 58 5.80 -0.89 3.33
N VAL A 59 4.50 -0.75 3.07
CA VAL A 59 3.53 -1.82 2.86
C VAL A 59 3.06 -1.80 1.41
N PRO A 60 3.29 -2.87 0.63
CA PRO A 60 2.79 -2.95 -0.73
C PRO A 60 1.26 -2.90 -0.78
N VAL A 61 0.68 -2.29 -1.82
CA VAL A 61 -0.78 -2.22 -2.02
C VAL A 61 -1.43 -3.60 -1.94
N LEU A 62 -0.77 -4.62 -2.49
CA LEU A 62 -1.28 -5.99 -2.42
C LEU A 62 -1.47 -6.47 -0.98
N SER A 63 -0.57 -6.11 -0.07
CA SER A 63 -0.69 -6.46 1.35
C SER A 63 -1.79 -5.65 2.04
N ALA A 64 -1.88 -4.35 1.77
CA ALA A 64 -2.84 -3.46 2.42
C ALA A 64 -4.29 -3.70 1.95
N GLY A 65 -4.47 -3.96 0.65
CA GLY A 65 -5.79 -3.97 0.00
C GLY A 65 -6.39 -5.35 -0.28
N PHE A 66 -5.60 -6.43 -0.34
CA PHE A 66 -6.09 -7.72 -0.85
C PHE A 66 -7.30 -8.28 -0.08
N MET A 67 -7.26 -8.18 1.25
CA MET A 67 -8.35 -8.71 2.07
C MET A 67 -9.64 -7.93 1.81
N CYS A 68 -9.61 -6.60 1.72
CA CYS A 68 -10.82 -5.82 1.43
C CYS A 68 -11.28 -6.00 -0.03
N ALA A 69 -10.35 -6.17 -0.97
CA ALA A 69 -10.66 -6.36 -2.38
C ALA A 69 -11.35 -7.70 -2.66
N LYS A 70 -10.90 -8.79 -2.02
CA LYS A 70 -11.37 -10.15 -2.31
C LYS A 70 -11.68 -10.98 -1.06
N GLY A 71 -10.75 -11.06 -0.10
CA GLY A 71 -10.86 -11.95 1.05
C GLY A 71 -12.13 -11.75 1.89
N TRP A 72 -12.46 -10.51 2.19
CA TRP A 72 -13.62 -10.08 2.97
C TRP A 72 -14.78 -9.58 2.11
N ARG A 73 -14.63 -9.53 0.79
CA ARG A 73 -15.65 -8.97 -0.10
C ARG A 73 -16.83 -9.93 -0.20
N GLY A 74 -18.00 -9.49 0.28
CA GLY A 74 -19.19 -10.33 0.35
C GLY A 74 -19.14 -11.35 1.50
N LYS A 75 -19.91 -12.43 1.37
CA LYS A 75 -19.96 -13.50 2.38
C LYS A 75 -18.96 -14.59 2.02
N THR A 76 -17.86 -14.63 2.77
CA THR A 76 -16.75 -15.59 2.60
C THR A 76 -16.42 -16.27 3.93
N ARG A 77 -15.55 -17.26 3.94
CA ARG A 77 -15.00 -17.85 5.16
C ARG A 77 -14.22 -16.85 6.03
N PHE A 78 -13.71 -15.77 5.41
CA PHE A 78 -12.97 -14.71 6.12
C PHE A 78 -13.88 -13.54 6.53
N ASN A 79 -15.10 -13.46 6.00
CA ASN A 79 -16.14 -12.53 6.41
C ASN A 79 -17.50 -13.27 6.48
N PRO A 80 -17.70 -14.14 7.49
CA PRO A 80 -18.89 -15.00 7.57
C PRO A 80 -20.18 -14.21 7.81
N SER A 81 -20.06 -13.01 8.38
CA SER A 81 -21.17 -12.09 8.62
C SER A 81 -21.57 -11.30 7.37
N GLY A 82 -20.77 -11.35 6.30
CA GLY A 82 -21.01 -10.57 5.08
C GLY A 82 -21.01 -9.06 5.35
N ILE A 83 -20.18 -8.59 6.27
CA ILE A 83 -20.06 -7.16 6.59
C ILE A 83 -19.62 -6.41 5.33
N HIS A 84 -20.27 -5.29 5.02
CA HIS A 84 -19.87 -4.44 3.90
C HIS A 84 -18.45 -3.92 4.10
N THR A 85 -17.63 -4.04 3.07
CA THR A 85 -16.22 -3.64 3.08
C THR A 85 -15.96 -2.60 2.00
N TYR A 86 -15.21 -1.56 2.34
CA TYR A 86 -14.85 -0.46 1.45
C TYR A 86 -13.35 -0.22 1.42
N ILE A 87 -12.80 0.01 0.23
CA ILE A 87 -11.43 0.41 0.01
C ILE A 87 -11.38 1.93 -0.16
N ARG A 88 -10.48 2.58 0.57
CA ARG A 88 -10.16 4.00 0.43
C ARG A 88 -8.66 4.13 0.22
N GLU A 89 -8.26 4.22 -1.04
CA GLU A 89 -6.89 4.53 -1.41
C GLU A 89 -6.65 6.04 -1.33
N TYR A 90 -5.45 6.43 -0.92
CA TYR A 90 -4.99 7.82 -0.89
C TYR A 90 -3.75 7.92 -1.79
N ASP A 91 -3.97 8.44 -3.00
CA ASP A 91 -2.90 8.61 -3.97
C ASP A 91 -1.91 9.67 -3.48
N HIS A 92 -0.63 9.31 -3.45
CA HIS A 92 0.42 10.18 -2.95
C HIS A 92 0.63 11.36 -3.91
N ALA A 93 0.32 12.56 -3.44
CA ALA A 93 0.67 13.79 -4.14
C ALA A 93 1.86 14.45 -3.42
N PRO A 94 3.05 14.52 -4.06
CA PRO A 94 4.20 15.17 -3.46
C PRO A 94 3.94 16.68 -3.31
N PRO A 95 4.48 17.33 -2.26
CA PRO A 95 4.36 18.78 -2.09
C PRO A 95 4.93 19.52 -3.30
N ALA A 96 4.25 20.60 -3.72
CA ALA A 96 4.61 21.36 -4.91
C ALA A 96 5.93 22.13 -4.72
N ASN A 97 6.34 22.36 -3.48
CA ASN A 97 7.57 23.05 -3.12
C ASN A 97 8.08 22.64 -1.73
N LEU A 98 9.35 22.94 -1.44
CA LEU A 98 10.02 22.58 -0.18
C LEU A 98 9.37 23.23 1.07
N LEU A 99 8.62 24.33 0.90
CA LEU A 99 7.97 25.06 2.00
C LEU A 99 6.70 24.38 2.50
N GLU A 100 6.08 23.50 1.70
CA GLU A 100 4.91 22.69 2.08
C GLU A 100 5.29 21.49 2.98
N GLY A 101 6.57 21.31 3.28
CA GLY A 101 7.06 20.28 4.19
C GLY A 101 6.73 18.87 3.67
N ARG A 102 5.87 18.14 4.40
CA ARG A 102 5.49 16.75 4.08
C ARG A 102 4.30 16.65 3.10
N GLY A 103 3.70 17.77 2.72
CA GLY A 103 2.49 17.82 1.90
C GLY A 103 1.22 17.41 2.69
N THR A 104 0.06 17.90 2.24
CA THR A 104 -1.25 17.60 2.87
C THR A 104 -1.90 16.34 2.30
N GLN A 105 -1.30 15.73 1.29
CA GLN A 105 -1.81 14.58 0.54
C GLN A 105 -0.78 13.45 0.43
N SER A 106 0.11 13.32 1.43
CA SER A 106 1.06 12.22 1.44
C SER A 106 0.35 10.87 1.61
N GLY A 107 0.63 9.94 0.70
CA GLY A 107 0.29 8.52 0.82
C GLY A 107 1.41 7.67 1.44
N ALA A 108 2.46 8.26 1.99
CA ALA A 108 3.55 7.49 2.62
C ALA A 108 3.14 6.98 4.01
N HIS A 109 3.69 5.83 4.42
CA HIS A 109 3.22 5.01 5.53
C HIS A 109 3.03 5.78 6.83
N VAL A 110 4.01 6.62 7.19
CA VAL A 110 3.98 7.42 8.42
C VAL A 110 3.19 8.72 8.22
N ASP A 111 3.35 9.36 7.07
CA ASP A 111 2.81 10.68 6.79
C ASP A 111 1.33 10.68 6.40
N ILE A 112 0.76 9.51 6.10
CA ILE A 112 -0.66 9.35 5.79
C ILE A 112 -1.57 9.85 6.91
N MET A 113 -1.10 9.83 8.16
CA MET A 113 -1.86 10.38 9.30
C MET A 113 -2.08 11.91 9.20
N GLY A 114 -1.27 12.61 8.40
CA GLY A 114 -1.45 14.02 8.05
C GLY A 114 -2.21 14.26 6.75
N ASN A 115 -2.65 13.19 6.06
CA ASN A 115 -3.40 13.29 4.82
C ASN A 115 -4.80 13.84 5.08
N PHE A 116 -5.14 15.00 4.50
CA PHE A 116 -6.41 15.66 4.81
C PHE A 116 -7.62 14.81 4.40
N ALA A 117 -7.54 14.08 3.29
CA ALA A 117 -8.65 13.25 2.81
C ALA A 117 -8.84 12.05 3.73
N LEU A 118 -7.77 11.49 4.31
CA LEU A 118 -7.87 10.41 5.29
C LEU A 118 -8.55 10.92 6.55
N ILE A 119 -8.08 12.06 7.06
CA ILE A 119 -8.63 12.69 8.27
C ILE A 119 -10.13 13.00 8.05
N GLU A 120 -10.49 13.52 6.89
CA GLU A 120 -11.89 13.78 6.52
C GLU A 120 -12.72 12.49 6.54
N ASP A 121 -12.30 11.43 5.84
CA ASP A 121 -13.01 10.15 5.83
C ASP A 121 -13.16 9.57 7.24
N VAL A 122 -12.11 9.61 8.07
CA VAL A 122 -12.16 9.15 9.47
C VAL A 122 -13.16 9.95 10.31
N ILE A 123 -13.15 11.29 10.19
CA ILE A 123 -14.09 12.15 10.92
C ILE A 123 -15.53 11.91 10.46
N ARG A 124 -15.77 11.76 9.15
CA ARG A 124 -17.09 11.48 8.60
C ARG A 124 -17.63 10.14 9.12
N VAL A 125 -16.82 9.08 9.10
CA VAL A 125 -17.21 7.77 9.66
C VAL A 125 -17.48 7.88 11.16
N ALA A 126 -16.62 8.58 11.91
CA ALA A 126 -16.83 8.80 13.35
C ALA A 126 -18.10 9.60 13.66
N ALA A 127 -18.52 10.48 12.75
CA ALA A 127 -19.77 11.24 12.82
C ALA A 127 -21.02 10.44 12.37
N GLY A 128 -20.85 9.18 11.95
CA GLY A 128 -21.93 8.28 11.57
C GLY A 128 -22.20 8.17 10.06
N ALA A 129 -21.32 8.71 9.21
CA ALA A 129 -21.40 8.48 7.77
C ALA A 129 -21.15 7.00 7.43
N THR A 130 -21.88 6.51 6.45
CA THR A 130 -21.79 5.14 5.91
C THR A 130 -20.87 5.09 4.69
N GLY A 131 -20.56 3.88 4.21
CA GLY A 131 -19.68 3.74 3.05
C GLY A 131 -20.29 4.35 1.79
N GLU A 132 -21.62 4.34 1.68
CA GLU A 132 -22.35 5.01 0.60
C GLU A 132 -22.20 6.53 0.67
N ASP A 133 -22.23 7.12 1.87
CA ASP A 133 -22.00 8.56 2.06
C ASP A 133 -20.57 8.96 1.68
N LEU A 134 -19.61 8.04 1.81
CA LEU A 134 -18.22 8.22 1.38
C LEU A 134 -18.00 7.90 -0.11
N GLU A 135 -19.06 7.69 -0.89
CA GLU A 135 -19.03 7.33 -2.33
C GLU A 135 -18.49 5.91 -2.62
N GLY A 136 -18.48 5.04 -1.60
CA GLY A 136 -18.05 3.66 -1.71
C GLY A 136 -16.54 3.51 -1.88
N ASP A 137 -16.15 2.56 -2.73
CA ASP A 137 -14.75 2.26 -3.03
C ASP A 137 -14.09 3.41 -3.79
N ARG A 138 -12.98 3.93 -3.27
CA ARG A 138 -12.06 4.83 -3.99
C ARG A 138 -10.74 4.10 -4.21
N VAL A 139 -10.48 3.73 -5.46
CA VAL A 139 -9.35 2.89 -5.86
C VAL A 139 -8.64 3.49 -7.07
N TYR A 140 -7.35 3.72 -6.94
CA TYR A 140 -6.42 4.19 -7.97
C TYR A 140 -5.53 3.06 -8.52
N SER A 141 -5.32 2.01 -7.72
CA SER A 141 -4.49 0.87 -8.07
C SER A 141 -5.25 -0.22 -8.85
N ASP A 142 -4.49 -1.17 -9.40
CA ASP A 142 -5.03 -2.36 -10.08
C ASP A 142 -5.43 -3.48 -9.08
N ILE A 143 -5.68 -3.17 -7.79
CA ILE A 143 -5.83 -4.17 -6.70
C ILE A 143 -6.88 -5.24 -6.99
N PHE A 144 -8.04 -4.90 -7.57
CA PHE A 144 -9.06 -5.88 -7.94
C PHE A 144 -8.56 -6.88 -8.99
N LYS A 145 -7.84 -6.38 -9.99
CA LYS A 145 -7.25 -7.22 -11.03
C LYS A 145 -6.12 -8.07 -10.48
N TRP A 146 -5.33 -7.57 -9.53
CA TRP A 146 -4.31 -8.36 -8.85
C TRP A 146 -4.92 -9.43 -7.95
N SER A 147 -6.01 -9.12 -7.24
CA SER A 147 -6.67 -10.08 -6.35
C SER A 147 -7.28 -11.26 -7.10
N GLU A 148 -7.75 -11.06 -8.34
CA GLU A 148 -8.24 -12.17 -9.17
C GLU A 148 -7.16 -13.19 -9.55
N ARG A 149 -5.88 -12.78 -9.56
CA ARG A 149 -4.75 -13.69 -9.86
C ARG A 149 -4.34 -14.56 -8.69
N ILE A 150 -4.85 -14.28 -7.49
CA ILE A 150 -4.56 -15.06 -6.30
C ILE A 150 -5.64 -16.12 -6.15
N ASP A 151 -5.23 -17.38 -6.23
CA ASP A 151 -6.09 -18.52 -5.94
C ASP A 151 -6.25 -18.66 -4.42
N LEU A 152 -7.43 -18.29 -3.94
CA LEU A 152 -7.80 -18.38 -2.54
C LEU A 152 -9.22 -18.92 -2.47
N GLN A 153 -9.41 -20.01 -1.72
CA GLN A 153 -10.73 -20.54 -1.45
C GLN A 153 -11.47 -19.59 -0.49
N LEU A 154 -12.58 -19.01 -0.96
CA LEU A 154 -13.44 -18.07 -0.24
C LEU A 154 -14.67 -18.75 0.37
#